data_AF-A0A9C8M287-F1
#
_entry.id   AF-A0A9C8M287-F1
#
_cell.length_a   1.000
_cell.length_b   1.000
_cell.length_c   1.000
_cell.angle_alpha   90.00
_cell.angle_beta   90.00
_cell.angle_gamma   90.00
#
_symmetry.space_group_name_H-M   'P 1'
#
loop_
_entity.id
_entity.type
_entity.pdbx_description
1 polymer ?
#
loop_
_entity_poly.entity_id
_entity_poly.type
_entity_poly.pdbx_seq_one_letter_code
_entity_poly.pdbx_strand_id
1 'polypeptide(L)'
;MSEDICKHEWKIVNLRTGYLVMEGCTRTGARAAFFTLEDKIHRDSYMDGKHHWRFMGSSQAVRFDLQCEKCGELVELKNVVALAACLECREDCLAFMEGKNLGGENAWVYLAMCSLSTHEEGKCVTERETKALTEYFNSRIKTPGKRVIFMPDKLRANIDTCQAEIIADIGLKDLY
;
A
#
# COMPACT_ATOMS: atom_id res chain seq x y z
N MET A 1 -28.42 -17.49 14.31
CA MET A 1 -28.46 -16.06 13.92
C MET A 1 -27.46 -15.92 12.80
N SER A 2 -27.92 -15.85 11.55
CA SER A 2 -27.05 -15.61 10.40
C SER A 2 -26.49 -14.21 10.56
N GLU A 3 -25.18 -14.09 10.80
CA GLU A 3 -24.48 -12.83 10.58
C GLU A 3 -24.72 -12.45 9.13
N ASP A 4 -25.56 -11.44 8.90
CA ASP A 4 -25.76 -10.89 7.57
C ASP A 4 -24.39 -10.41 7.09
N ILE A 5 -23.83 -11.11 6.10
CA ILE A 5 -22.57 -10.72 5.48
C ILE A 5 -22.83 -9.39 4.77
N CYS A 6 -22.38 -8.30 5.38
CA CYS A 6 -22.58 -6.96 4.83
C CYS A 6 -21.91 -6.88 3.45
N LYS A 7 -22.68 -6.52 2.43
CA LYS A 7 -22.13 -6.09 1.13
C LYS A 7 -21.63 -4.66 1.25
N HIS A 8 -20.40 -4.50 1.75
CA HIS A 8 -19.84 -3.21 2.11
C HIS A 8 -19.94 -2.18 0.98
N GLU A 9 -20.22 -0.94 1.38
CA GLU A 9 -20.16 0.24 0.52
C GLU A 9 -19.21 1.23 1.20
N TRP A 10 -17.97 1.22 0.73
CA TRP A 10 -16.87 1.92 1.37
C TRP A 10 -16.81 3.38 0.93
N LYS A 11 -16.70 4.28 1.91
CA LYS A 11 -16.25 5.66 1.70
C LYS A 11 -14.89 5.88 2.34
N ILE A 12 -14.14 6.82 1.78
CA ILE A 12 -12.93 7.33 2.40
C ILE A 12 -13.29 8.24 3.57
N VAL A 13 -12.58 8.06 4.68
CA VAL A 13 -12.56 8.97 5.83
C VAL A 13 -11.12 9.25 6.24
N ASN A 14 -10.88 10.28 7.05
CA ASN A 14 -9.55 10.64 7.56
C ASN A 14 -8.46 10.83 6.48
N LEU A 15 -8.85 11.34 5.30
CA LEU A 15 -7.93 11.56 4.18
C LEU A 15 -6.83 12.57 4.54
N ARG A 16 -5.58 12.22 4.23
CA ARG A 16 -4.38 13.02 4.40
C ARG A 16 -3.51 12.89 3.16
N THR A 17 -3.16 14.02 2.58
CA THR A 17 -2.14 14.12 1.52
C THR A 17 -0.81 14.48 2.14
N GLY A 18 0.26 13.82 1.75
CA GLY A 18 1.60 14.07 2.27
C GLY A 18 2.65 13.36 1.44
N TYR A 19 3.68 12.87 2.11
CA TYR A 19 4.82 12.24 1.46
C TYR A 19 5.14 10.89 2.10
N LEU A 20 5.37 9.90 1.26
CA LEU A 20 6.10 8.70 1.64
C LEU A 20 7.59 9.03 1.64
N VAL A 21 8.27 8.76 2.75
CA VAL A 21 9.72 8.83 2.88
C VAL A 21 10.28 7.42 2.95
N MET A 22 11.32 7.15 2.18
CA MET A 22 12.04 5.89 2.18
C MET A 22 13.43 6.09 2.77
N GLU A 23 13.83 5.20 3.67
CA GLU A 23 15.15 5.19 4.30
C GLU A 23 15.82 3.84 4.17
N GLY A 24 17.15 3.86 4.11
CA GLY A 24 17.98 2.68 4.02
C GLY A 24 19.08 2.68 5.05
N CYS A 25 19.27 1.55 5.72
CA CYS A 25 20.40 1.36 6.61
C CYS A 25 21.65 0.99 5.80
N THR A 26 22.69 1.81 5.85
CA THR A 26 23.94 1.55 5.11
C THR A 26 24.78 0.42 5.70
N ARG A 27 24.47 -0.03 6.93
CA ARG A 27 25.21 -1.11 7.61
C ARG A 27 24.56 -2.48 7.46
N THR A 28 23.23 -2.52 7.53
CA THR A 28 22.48 -3.79 7.57
C THR A 28 21.69 -4.06 6.30
N GLY A 29 21.58 -3.09 5.39
CA GLY A 29 20.74 -3.20 4.20
C GLY A 29 19.23 -3.11 4.47
N ALA A 30 18.80 -2.88 5.72
CA ALA A 30 17.38 -2.74 6.04
C ALA A 30 16.75 -1.53 5.32
N ARG A 31 15.44 -1.59 5.06
CA ARG A 31 14.65 -0.46 4.56
C ARG A 31 13.51 -0.15 5.51
N ALA A 32 13.22 1.13 5.61
CA ALA A 32 12.08 1.66 6.34
C ALA A 32 11.34 2.65 5.45
N ALA A 33 10.04 2.77 5.70
CA ALA A 33 9.15 3.68 5.02
C ALA A 33 8.25 4.35 6.06
N PHE A 34 8.01 5.65 5.93
CA PHE A 34 7.04 6.32 6.78
C PHE A 34 6.34 7.45 6.03
N PHE A 35 5.15 7.78 6.52
CA PHE A 35 4.37 8.87 5.97
C PHE A 35 4.57 10.13 6.81
N THR A 36 4.81 11.26 6.14
CA THR A 36 4.90 12.58 6.78
C THR A 36 4.00 13.60 6.08
N LEU A 37 3.51 14.57 6.85
CA LEU A 37 2.82 15.76 6.33
C LEU A 37 3.79 16.89 6.00
N GLU A 38 5.05 16.77 6.40
CA GLU A 38 6.07 17.78 6.19
C GLU A 38 6.59 17.75 4.76
N ASP A 39 6.67 18.92 4.14
CA ASP A 39 7.24 19.11 2.80
C ASP A 39 8.78 19.03 2.81
N LYS A 40 9.39 19.45 3.92
CA LYS A 40 10.84 19.44 4.15
C LYS A 40 11.25 18.21 4.94
N ILE A 41 11.45 17.12 4.21
CA ILE A 41 11.98 15.88 4.80
C ILE A 41 13.43 16.12 5.24
N HIS A 42 13.72 15.88 6.52
CA HIS A 42 15.08 15.86 7.05
C HIS A 42 15.91 14.80 6.31
N ARG A 43 17.00 15.22 5.67
CA ARG A 43 17.85 14.35 4.83
C ARG A 43 19.12 13.89 5.54
N ASP A 44 19.30 14.31 6.79
CA ASP A 44 20.47 13.98 7.58
C ASP A 44 20.45 12.49 7.97
N SER A 45 21.61 11.85 7.90
CA SER A 45 21.76 10.49 8.38
C SER A 45 21.79 10.44 9.90
N TYR A 46 21.16 9.42 10.48
CA TYR A 46 21.11 9.26 11.93
C TYR A 46 21.38 7.80 12.37
N MET A 47 21.75 7.64 13.63
CA MET A 47 21.97 6.34 14.26
C MET A 47 20.75 5.96 15.08
N ASP A 48 20.24 4.75 14.88
CA ASP A 48 19.22 4.14 15.72
C ASP A 48 19.61 2.68 16.03
N GLY A 49 20.05 2.45 17.27
CA GLY A 49 20.65 1.19 17.69
C GLY A 49 21.80 0.76 16.77
N LYS A 50 21.65 -0.38 16.09
CA LYS A 50 22.64 -0.91 15.14
C LYS A 50 22.53 -0.32 13.73
N HIS A 51 21.45 0.41 13.44
CA HIS A 51 21.16 0.95 12.12
C HIS A 51 21.77 2.34 11.94
N HIS A 52 22.28 2.59 10.73
CA HIS A 52 22.71 3.91 10.26
C HIS A 52 21.81 4.29 9.10
N TRP A 53 20.74 5.02 9.41
CA TRP A 53 19.68 5.35 8.48
C TRP A 53 20.07 6.54 7.61
N ARG A 54 19.71 6.45 6.33
CA ARG A 54 19.91 7.52 5.35
C ARG A 54 18.67 7.64 4.47
N PHE A 55 18.29 8.87 4.18
CA PHE A 55 17.26 9.19 3.21
C PHE A 55 17.59 8.58 1.83
N MET A 56 16.64 7.83 1.27
CA MET A 56 16.75 7.22 -0.06
C MET A 56 15.86 7.91 -1.10
N GLY A 57 14.74 8.49 -0.69
CA GLY A 57 13.82 9.14 -1.60
C GLY A 57 12.50 9.48 -0.94
N SER A 58 11.68 10.22 -1.69
CA SER A 58 10.34 10.58 -1.28
C SER A 58 9.41 10.72 -2.45
N SER A 59 8.14 10.36 -2.24
CA SER A 59 7.08 10.48 -3.23
C SER A 59 5.84 11.06 -2.59
N GLN A 60 5.05 11.83 -3.35
CA GLN A 60 3.71 12.21 -2.91
C GLN A 60 2.88 10.96 -2.65
N ALA A 61 2.12 10.97 -1.56
CA ALA A 61 1.31 9.85 -1.14
C ALA A 61 0.04 10.32 -0.43
N VAL A 62 -0.94 9.44 -0.37
CA VAL A 62 -2.17 9.63 0.39
C VAL A 62 -2.35 8.55 1.44
N ARG A 63 -2.87 8.94 2.60
CA ARG A 63 -3.39 8.04 3.63
C ARG A 63 -4.83 8.36 3.91
N PHE A 64 -5.61 7.34 4.20
CA PHE A 64 -7.02 7.44 4.52
C PHE A 64 -7.45 6.16 5.24
N ASP A 65 -8.64 6.17 5.81
CA ASP A 65 -9.31 4.98 6.31
C ASP A 65 -10.58 4.73 5.48
N LEU A 66 -11.16 3.53 5.63
CA LEU A 66 -12.39 3.16 4.95
C LEU A 66 -13.50 2.94 5.95
N GLN A 67 -14.64 3.59 5.74
CA GLN A 67 -15.84 3.36 6.53
C GLN A 67 -16.97 2.82 5.65
N CYS A 68 -17.62 1.74 6.07
CA CYS A 68 -18.78 1.20 5.37
C CYS A 68 -20.01 2.04 5.70
N GLU A 69 -20.70 2.54 4.68
CA GLU A 69 -21.92 3.35 4.88
C GLU A 69 -23.14 2.53 5.29
N LYS A 70 -23.12 1.22 5.06
CA LYS A 70 -24.25 0.32 5.39
C LYS A 70 -24.21 -0.20 6.82
N CYS A 71 -23.04 -0.67 7.27
CA CYS A 71 -22.89 -1.27 8.60
C CYS A 71 -22.08 -0.42 9.58
N GLY A 72 -21.49 0.69 9.14
CA GLY A 72 -20.68 1.57 9.98
C GLY A 72 -19.27 1.04 10.30
N GLU A 73 -18.89 -0.15 9.81
CA GLU A 73 -17.56 -0.71 10.04
C GLU A 73 -16.47 0.26 9.58
N LEU A 74 -15.47 0.47 10.45
CA LEU A 74 -14.27 1.25 10.17
C LEU A 74 -13.09 0.30 10.00
N VAL A 75 -12.44 0.38 8.85
CA VAL A 75 -11.15 -0.25 8.57
C VAL A 75 -10.08 0.83 8.61
N GLU A 76 -9.37 0.91 9.73
CA GLU A 76 -8.23 1.79 9.89
C GLU A 76 -7.04 1.24 9.09
N LEU A 77 -6.56 1.97 8.09
CA LEU A 77 -5.40 1.57 7.28
C LEU A 77 -4.09 1.98 7.97
N LYS A 78 -3.99 1.69 9.26
CA LYS A 78 -2.88 2.14 10.12
C LYS A 78 -1.54 1.52 9.70
N ASN A 79 -1.57 0.30 9.15
CA ASN A 79 -0.38 -0.40 8.69
C ASN A 79 0.02 0.00 7.26
N VAL A 80 -0.85 0.73 6.55
CA VAL A 80 -0.58 1.19 5.19
C VAL A 80 0.05 2.59 5.23
N VAL A 81 1.30 2.68 4.81
CA VAL A 81 2.03 3.96 4.69
C VAL A 81 1.92 4.57 3.29
N ALA A 82 1.71 3.74 2.27
CA ALA A 82 1.49 4.16 0.89
C ALA A 82 0.80 3.06 0.08
N LEU A 83 0.18 3.48 -1.03
CA LEU A 83 -0.33 2.59 -2.07
C LEU A 83 0.57 2.72 -3.31
N ALA A 84 0.82 1.63 -4.02
CA ALA A 84 1.66 1.65 -5.22
C ALA A 84 1.10 0.76 -6.34
N ALA A 85 1.19 1.18 -7.59
CA ALA A 85 0.87 0.35 -8.75
C ALA A 85 2.02 -0.63 -9.02
N CYS A 86 1.72 -1.92 -9.18
CA CYS A 86 2.72 -2.91 -9.54
C CYS A 86 2.98 -2.87 -11.06
N LEU A 87 4.24 -2.64 -11.46
CA LEU A 87 4.66 -2.60 -12.87
C LEU A 87 5.16 -3.95 -13.41
N GLU A 88 4.79 -5.06 -12.77
CA GLU A 88 5.12 -6.41 -13.26
C GLU A 88 6.64 -6.62 -13.46
N CYS A 89 7.47 -5.98 -12.62
CA CYS A 89 8.92 -5.87 -12.83
C CYS A 89 9.70 -7.21 -12.75
N ARG A 90 9.08 -8.27 -12.22
CA ARG A 90 9.67 -9.62 -12.12
C ARG A 90 8.59 -10.68 -12.19
N GLU A 91 8.89 -11.76 -12.91
CA GLU A 91 7.99 -12.92 -13.07
C GLU A 91 7.83 -13.73 -11.77
N ASP A 92 8.85 -13.74 -10.91
CA ASP A 92 8.87 -14.48 -9.64
C ASP A 92 8.29 -13.70 -8.44
N CYS A 93 7.67 -12.53 -8.69
CA CYS A 93 7.09 -11.73 -7.63
C CYS A 93 5.75 -12.30 -7.16
N LEU A 94 5.70 -12.83 -5.92
CA LEU A 94 4.48 -13.42 -5.35
C LEU A 94 3.31 -12.44 -5.32
N ALA A 95 3.54 -11.16 -4.98
CA ALA A 95 2.50 -10.15 -5.01
C ALA A 95 1.86 -10.03 -6.41
N PHE A 96 2.68 -10.05 -7.46
CA PHE A 96 2.17 -9.99 -8.83
C PHE A 96 1.42 -11.27 -9.21
N MET A 97 2.04 -12.44 -9.00
CA MET A 97 1.44 -13.73 -9.36
C MET A 97 0.13 -13.99 -8.62
N GLU A 98 0.11 -13.81 -7.30
CA GLU A 98 -1.11 -13.99 -6.50
C GLU A 98 -2.17 -12.95 -6.84
N GLY A 99 -1.77 -11.69 -7.05
CA GLY A 99 -2.67 -10.63 -7.48
C GLY A 99 -3.37 -10.97 -8.80
N LYS A 100 -2.62 -11.50 -9.79
CA LYS A 100 -3.16 -12.00 -11.06
C LYS A 100 -4.00 -13.26 -10.88
N ASN A 101 -3.63 -14.18 -9.98
CA ASN A 101 -4.42 -15.39 -9.73
C ASN A 101 -5.79 -15.07 -9.11
N LEU A 102 -5.84 -14.15 -8.14
CA LEU A 102 -7.10 -13.68 -7.54
C LEU A 102 -7.91 -12.82 -8.51
N GLY A 103 -7.20 -12.11 -9.37
CA GLY A 103 -7.72 -11.13 -10.31
C GLY A 103 -8.24 -11.72 -11.64
N GLY A 104 -7.58 -12.74 -12.17
CA GLY A 104 -7.62 -13.04 -13.59
C GLY A 104 -6.73 -12.09 -14.40
N GLU A 105 -6.65 -12.35 -15.71
CA GLU A 105 -5.68 -11.72 -16.62
C GLU A 105 -5.80 -10.18 -16.68
N ASN A 106 -7.02 -9.65 -16.63
CA ASN A 106 -7.31 -8.21 -16.73
C ASN A 106 -7.17 -7.45 -15.39
N ALA A 107 -6.62 -8.09 -14.36
CA ALA A 107 -6.42 -7.44 -13.08
C ALA A 107 -5.18 -6.54 -13.07
N TRP A 108 -5.36 -5.35 -12.52
CA TRP A 108 -4.27 -4.47 -12.14
C TRP A 108 -3.89 -4.74 -10.69
N VAL A 109 -2.62 -5.09 -10.48
CA VAL A 109 -2.11 -5.40 -9.15
C VAL A 109 -1.54 -4.14 -8.52
N TYR A 110 -1.92 -3.90 -7.27
CA TYR A 110 -1.42 -2.79 -6.46
C TYR A 110 -0.85 -3.34 -5.16
N LEU A 111 0.10 -2.60 -4.59
CA LEU A 111 0.73 -2.91 -3.32
C LEU A 111 0.21 -1.96 -2.26
N ALA A 112 -0.20 -2.51 -1.13
CA ALA A 112 -0.34 -1.77 0.12
C ALA A 112 0.98 -1.92 0.90
N MET A 113 1.69 -0.80 1.06
CA MET A 113 3.03 -0.78 1.65
C MET A 113 2.96 -0.57 3.16
N CYS A 114 3.74 -1.33 3.93
CA CYS A 114 3.91 -1.09 5.36
C CYS A 114 5.20 -0.31 5.68
N SER A 115 5.34 0.09 6.94
CA SER A 115 6.44 0.96 7.38
C SER A 115 7.80 0.27 7.46
N LEU A 116 7.83 -1.06 7.59
CA LEU A 116 9.06 -1.82 7.75
C LEU A 116 9.13 -2.92 6.70
N SER A 117 10.11 -2.83 5.79
CA SER A 117 10.30 -3.83 4.75
C SER A 117 10.79 -5.18 5.28
N THR A 118 11.17 -5.24 6.55
CA THR A 118 11.56 -6.50 7.23
C THR A 118 10.33 -7.31 7.63
N HIS A 119 9.12 -6.74 7.56
CA HIS A 119 7.86 -7.41 7.82
C HIS A 119 7.85 -8.19 9.14
N GLU A 120 8.36 -7.57 10.22
CA GLU A 120 8.26 -8.14 11.57
C GLU A 120 6.81 -8.51 11.88
N GLU A 121 6.63 -9.66 12.56
CA GLU A 121 5.33 -10.24 12.83
C GLU A 121 4.39 -9.22 13.52
N GLY A 122 3.20 -9.04 12.95
CA GLY A 122 2.18 -8.13 13.47
C GLY A 122 2.31 -6.65 13.07
N LYS A 123 3.31 -6.24 12.27
CA LYS A 123 3.51 -4.82 11.85
C LYS A 123 3.33 -4.56 10.34
N CYS A 124 2.84 -5.56 9.59
CA CYS A 124 2.61 -5.46 8.15
C CYS A 124 1.12 -5.27 7.82
N VAL A 125 0.83 -4.86 6.59
CA VAL A 125 -0.55 -4.79 6.06
C VAL A 125 -1.29 -6.12 6.21
N THR A 126 -2.50 -6.04 6.73
CA THR A 126 -3.39 -7.18 7.00
C THR A 126 -4.24 -7.53 5.78
N GLU A 127 -4.76 -8.76 5.74
CA GLU A 127 -5.70 -9.21 4.71
C GLU A 127 -7.00 -8.39 4.73
N ARG A 128 -7.44 -7.93 5.91
CA ARG A 128 -8.62 -7.07 6.03
C ARG A 128 -8.42 -5.73 5.32
N GLU A 129 -7.26 -5.11 5.52
CA GLU A 129 -6.89 -3.83 4.88
C GLU A 129 -6.85 -3.98 3.35
N THR A 130 -6.17 -5.02 2.83
CA THR A 130 -6.09 -5.24 1.38
C THR A 130 -7.43 -5.63 0.75
N LYS A 131 -8.26 -6.41 1.46
CA LYS A 131 -9.63 -6.71 1.03
C LYS A 131 -10.49 -5.46 0.96
N ALA A 132 -10.47 -4.61 1.98
CA ALA A 132 -11.23 -3.36 2.01
C ALA A 132 -10.81 -2.41 0.88
N LEU A 133 -9.51 -2.25 0.65
CA LEU A 133 -8.96 -1.48 -0.47
C LEU A 133 -9.43 -2.04 -1.83
N THR A 134 -9.33 -3.36 -2.00
CA THR A 134 -9.78 -4.05 -3.22
C THR A 134 -11.27 -3.82 -3.46
N GLU A 135 -12.13 -4.01 -2.47
CA GLU A 135 -13.57 -3.76 -2.58
C GLU A 135 -13.88 -2.29 -2.91
N TYR A 136 -13.23 -1.36 -2.21
CA TYR A 136 -13.41 0.07 -2.41
C TYR A 136 -13.06 0.50 -3.84
N PHE A 137 -11.87 0.16 -4.35
CA PHE A 137 -11.47 0.58 -5.69
C PHE A 137 -12.30 -0.11 -6.77
N ASN A 138 -12.62 -1.40 -6.64
CA ASN A 138 -13.47 -2.10 -7.61
C ASN A 138 -14.90 -1.56 -7.66
N SER A 139 -15.46 -1.08 -6.54
CA SER A 139 -16.80 -0.47 -6.54
C SER A 139 -16.92 0.77 -7.43
N ARG A 140 -15.78 1.35 -7.83
CA ARG A 140 -15.68 2.60 -8.61
C ARG A 140 -15.20 2.39 -10.04
N ILE A 141 -14.73 1.19 -10.38
CA ILE A 141 -14.33 0.86 -11.74
C ILE A 141 -15.59 0.68 -12.57
N LYS A 142 -15.74 1.52 -13.60
CA LYS A 142 -16.86 1.46 -14.55
C LYS A 142 -16.51 0.70 -15.83
N THR A 143 -15.23 0.44 -16.07
CA THR A 143 -14.75 -0.24 -17.27
C THR A 143 -15.02 -1.74 -17.15
N PRO A 144 -15.81 -2.35 -18.05
CA PRO A 144 -16.09 -3.78 -18.02
C PRO A 144 -14.80 -4.61 -18.08
N GLY A 145 -14.72 -5.65 -17.25
CA GLY A 145 -13.60 -6.59 -17.22
C GLY A 145 -12.33 -6.09 -16.55
N LYS A 146 -12.19 -4.79 -16.28
CA LYS A 146 -11.09 -4.27 -15.46
C LYS A 146 -11.38 -4.49 -13.99
N ARG A 147 -10.35 -4.86 -13.24
CA ARG A 147 -10.40 -4.93 -11.78
C ARG A 147 -9.07 -4.55 -11.17
N VAL A 148 -9.10 -4.16 -9.91
CA VAL A 148 -7.92 -3.85 -9.11
C VAL A 148 -7.78 -4.89 -8.01
N ILE A 149 -6.57 -5.36 -7.72
CA ILE A 149 -6.27 -6.24 -6.59
C ILE A 149 -5.16 -5.61 -5.76
N PHE A 150 -5.44 -5.35 -4.48
CA PHE A 150 -4.41 -4.93 -3.54
C PHE A 150 -3.76 -6.13 -2.86
N MET A 151 -2.43 -6.14 -2.85
CA MET A 151 -1.61 -7.16 -2.22
C MET A 151 -0.74 -6.51 -1.13
N PRO A 152 -0.50 -7.20 0.00
CA PRO A 152 0.41 -6.69 1.01
C PRO A 152 1.85 -6.74 0.49
N ASP A 153 2.64 -5.71 0.80
CA ASP A 153 4.01 -5.60 0.29
C ASP A 153 5.00 -6.64 0.83
N LYS A 154 4.62 -7.42 1.87
CA LYS A 154 5.36 -8.62 2.30
C LYS A 154 5.49 -9.70 1.23
N LEU A 155 4.63 -9.69 0.22
CA LEU A 155 4.66 -10.64 -0.90
C LEU A 155 5.53 -10.15 -2.06
N ARG A 156 6.11 -8.95 -1.97
CA ARG A 156 7.04 -8.49 -3.00
C ARG A 156 8.33 -9.32 -2.94
N ALA A 157 8.91 -9.60 -4.11
CA ALA A 157 10.17 -10.34 -4.18
C ALA A 157 11.34 -9.61 -3.51
N ASN A 158 11.54 -8.33 -3.82
CA ASN A 158 12.61 -7.51 -3.25
C ASN A 158 12.27 -6.02 -3.37
N ILE A 159 12.44 -5.27 -2.28
CA ILE A 159 12.22 -3.82 -2.21
C ILE A 159 13.19 -3.01 -3.08
N ASP A 160 14.45 -3.42 -3.20
CA ASP A 160 15.46 -2.68 -3.94
C ASP A 160 15.31 -2.79 -5.46
N THR A 161 14.64 -3.84 -5.94
CA THR A 161 14.38 -4.06 -7.37
C THR A 161 12.92 -3.86 -7.75
N CYS A 162 12.07 -3.46 -6.80
CA CYS A 162 10.65 -3.23 -7.07
C CYS A 162 10.48 -1.88 -7.76
N GLN A 163 9.83 -1.89 -8.92
CA GLN A 163 9.57 -0.68 -9.72
C GLN A 163 8.15 -0.13 -9.49
N ALA A 164 7.52 -0.45 -8.36
CA ALA A 164 6.15 -0.02 -8.12
C ALA A 164 6.04 1.52 -8.04
N GLU A 165 5.01 2.09 -8.65
CA GLU A 165 4.80 3.54 -8.69
C GLU A 165 3.86 3.98 -7.57
N ILE A 166 4.32 4.89 -6.72
CA ILE A 166 3.53 5.39 -5.60
C ILE A 166 2.33 6.19 -6.13
N ILE A 167 1.16 5.89 -5.59
CA ILE A 167 -0.08 6.58 -5.93
C ILE A 167 -0.19 7.86 -5.11
N ALA A 168 -0.24 9.00 -5.80
CA ALA A 168 -0.39 10.31 -5.20
C ALA A 168 -1.86 10.74 -5.00
N ASP A 169 -2.82 10.06 -5.63
CA ASP A 169 -4.24 10.39 -5.53
C ASP A 169 -5.18 9.18 -5.39
N ILE A 170 -6.37 9.42 -4.82
CA ILE A 170 -7.39 8.38 -4.60
C ILE A 170 -8.24 8.05 -5.84
N GLY A 171 -8.02 8.79 -6.95
CA GLY A 171 -8.72 8.61 -8.21
C GLY A 171 -8.02 7.65 -9.17
N LEU A 172 -6.78 7.25 -8.87
CA LEU A 172 -5.90 6.51 -9.79
C LEU A 172 -5.75 7.23 -11.14
N LYS A 173 -5.83 8.57 -11.14
CA LYS A 173 -5.88 9.35 -12.39
C LYS A 173 -4.53 9.37 -13.12
N ASP A 174 -3.46 8.98 -12.45
CA ASP A 174 -2.11 8.93 -13.00
C ASP A 174 -1.86 7.70 -13.91
N LEU A 175 -2.86 6.84 -14.14
CA LEU A 175 -2.70 5.55 -14.82
C LEU A 175 -3.50 5.43 -16.14
N TYR A 176 -3.73 6.55 -16.83
CA TYR A 176 -4.31 6.58 -18.18
C TYR A 176 -3.26 6.51 -19.29
#